data_AF-A0A8T8WGL4-F1
#
_entry.id   AF-A0A8T8WGL4-F1
#
_cell.length_a   1.000
_cell.length_b   1.000
_cell.length_c   1.000
_cell.angle_alpha   90.00
_cell.angle_beta   90.00
_cell.angle_gamma   90.00
#
_symmetry.space_group_name_H-M   'P 1'
#
loop_
_entity.id
_entity.type
_entity.pdbx_description
1 polymer ?
#
loop_
_entity_poly.entity_id
_entity_poly.type
_entity_poly.pdbx_seq_one_letter_code
_entity_poly.pdbx_strand_id
1 'polypeptide(L)'
;MRQQGRYITLPVAGEAIRNGQLRWNTSDGWRFALVRDGVRYVIVVGDTETPSPVLVTGWTEIADWDAATASDRWDEADINTIQLRADLSEHKERQIPGRIRPRVVTRPFTVGGHRVRTGAGDGHVDCVDCGARFRSKRELCELPCGAR
;
A
#
# COMPACT_ATOMS: atom_id res chain seq x y z
N MET A 1 -6.53 -4.80 -18.34
CA MET A 1 -6.34 -3.77 -17.29
C MET A 1 -4.92 -3.94 -16.74
N ARG A 2 -3.96 -3.15 -17.21
CA ARG A 2 -2.54 -3.25 -16.80
C ARG A 2 -2.39 -2.50 -15.48
N GLN A 3 -2.19 -3.22 -14.37
CA GLN A 3 -1.72 -2.62 -13.11
C GLN A 3 -0.25 -2.25 -13.28
N GLN A 4 0.06 -1.07 -13.83
CA GLN A 4 1.41 -0.53 -13.86
C GLN A 4 1.55 0.47 -12.71
N GLY A 5 2.49 0.22 -11.79
CA GLY A 5 2.82 1.18 -10.72
C GLY A 5 2.26 0.83 -9.34
N ARG A 6 2.71 -0.28 -8.73
CA ARG A 6 2.69 -0.34 -7.26
C ARG A 6 3.94 0.33 -6.72
N TYR A 7 3.74 1.01 -5.59
CA TYR A 7 4.61 2.04 -5.02
C TYR A 7 6.10 1.69 -4.90
N ILE A 8 6.49 0.41 -4.85
CA ILE A 8 7.86 -0.07 -5.07
C ILE A 8 7.85 -1.40 -5.82
N THR A 9 8.79 -1.58 -6.75
CA THR A 9 9.04 -2.84 -7.46
C THR A 9 10.52 -3.21 -7.38
N LEU A 10 10.88 -4.48 -7.58
CA LEU A 10 12.28 -4.95 -7.57
C LEU A 10 13.18 -4.17 -8.56
N PRO A 11 12.77 -3.86 -9.80
CA PRO A 11 13.56 -3.04 -10.70
C PRO A 11 13.87 -1.64 -10.13
N VAL A 12 12.86 -0.97 -9.57
CA VAL A 12 13.03 0.37 -8.96
C VAL A 12 13.92 0.30 -7.73
N ALA A 13 13.79 -0.75 -6.92
CA ALA A 13 14.66 -0.94 -5.75
C ALA A 13 16.13 -1.13 -6.16
N GLY A 14 16.40 -1.97 -7.17
CA GLY A 14 17.74 -2.16 -7.70
C GLY A 14 18.32 -0.90 -8.33
N GLU A 15 17.49 -0.12 -9.02
CA GLU A 15 17.89 1.18 -9.59
C GLU A 15 18.24 2.19 -8.49
N ALA A 16 17.42 2.30 -7.44
CA ALA A 16 17.69 3.18 -6.31
C ALA A 16 18.98 2.78 -5.57
N ILE A 17 19.25 1.49 -5.38
CA ILE A 17 20.49 1.03 -4.75
C ILE A 17 21.73 1.40 -5.58
N ARG A 18 21.65 1.29 -6.92
CA ARG A 18 22.80 1.58 -7.80
C ARG A 18 23.03 3.07 -8.04
N ASN A 19 21.94 3.81 -8.26
CA ASN A 19 21.98 5.15 -8.83
C ASN A 19 21.35 6.22 -7.91
N GLY A 20 20.67 5.79 -6.85
CA GLY A 20 20.01 6.69 -5.91
C GLY A 20 21.02 7.40 -5.03
N GLN A 21 20.60 8.55 -4.51
CA GLN A 21 21.33 9.28 -3.50
C GLN A 21 21.39 8.46 -2.21
N LEU A 22 22.61 8.17 -1.74
CA LEU A 22 22.82 7.61 -0.40
C LEU A 22 22.46 8.64 0.66
N ARG A 23 21.60 8.26 1.60
CA ARG A 23 21.12 9.09 2.71
C ARG A 23 21.54 8.48 4.05
N TRP A 24 21.61 9.35 5.06
CA TRP A 24 22.14 9.06 6.39
C TRP A 24 21.61 7.75 7.00
N ASN A 25 22.53 7.02 7.64
CA ASN A 25 22.28 5.73 8.28
C ASN A 25 21.55 5.93 9.62
N THR A 26 20.56 5.08 9.92
CA THR A 26 19.96 4.94 11.26
C THR A 26 20.15 3.50 11.73
N SER A 27 19.73 3.13 12.93
CA SER A 27 19.77 1.73 13.43
C SER A 27 19.25 0.70 12.43
N ASP A 28 18.33 1.09 11.56
CA ASP A 28 17.60 0.20 10.64
C ASP A 28 18.26 0.01 9.27
N GLY A 29 19.43 0.63 9.02
CA GLY A 29 20.25 0.44 7.81
C GLY A 29 20.41 1.66 6.90
N TRP A 30 21.03 1.42 5.73
CA TRP A 30 21.35 2.41 4.70
C TRP A 30 20.14 2.79 3.87
N ARG A 31 19.99 4.09 3.59
CA ARG A 31 18.88 4.60 2.79
C ARG A 31 19.35 5.04 1.41
N PHE A 32 18.68 4.57 0.36
CA PHE A 32 18.89 4.98 -1.01
C PHE A 32 17.65 5.68 -1.53
N ALA A 33 17.81 6.90 -2.05
CA ALA A 33 16.71 7.71 -2.54
C ALA A 33 16.83 7.98 -4.05
N LEU A 34 15.79 7.65 -4.81
CA LEU A 34 15.70 7.92 -6.25
C LEU A 34 14.45 8.76 -6.52
N VAL A 35 14.56 9.86 -7.24
CA VAL A 35 13.41 10.66 -7.67
C VAL A 35 13.12 10.39 -9.13
N ARG A 36 11.87 10.10 -9.46
CA ARG A 36 11.41 9.89 -10.82
C ARG A 36 9.96 10.34 -10.92
N ASP A 37 9.63 11.09 -11.98
CA ASP A 37 8.25 11.51 -12.26
C ASP A 37 7.61 12.19 -11.03
N GLY A 38 8.34 13.12 -10.40
CA GLY A 38 7.91 13.84 -9.18
C GLY A 38 7.82 13.01 -7.88
N VAL A 39 8.05 11.70 -7.92
CA VAL A 39 7.97 10.79 -6.76
C VAL A 39 9.36 10.34 -6.32
N ARG A 40 9.67 10.46 -5.02
CA ARG A 40 10.85 9.89 -4.39
C ARG A 40 10.57 8.48 -3.91
N TYR A 41 11.40 7.54 -4.34
CA TYR A 41 11.48 6.18 -3.83
C TYR A 41 12.58 6.14 -2.78
N VAL A 42 12.26 5.70 -1.57
CA VAL A 42 13.23 5.49 -0.49
C VAL A 42 13.33 4.00 -0.20
N ILE A 43 14.52 3.44 -0.33
CA ILE A 43 14.83 2.03 -0.11
C ILE A 43 15.78 1.91 1.07
N VAL A 44 15.44 1.06 2.04
CA VAL A 44 16.28 0.78 3.20
C VAL A 44 16.91 -0.59 3.06
N VAL A 45 18.23 -0.64 3.15
CA VAL A 45 19.04 -1.85 3.05
C VAL A 45 19.76 -2.07 4.38
N GLY A 46 19.55 -3.24 4.98
CA GLY A 46 20.11 -3.56 6.29
C GLY A 46 21.60 -3.88 6.23
N ASP A 47 22.04 -4.51 5.14
CA ASP A 47 23.43 -4.90 4.91
C ASP A 47 23.83 -4.55 3.47
N THR A 48 24.83 -3.68 3.33
CA THR A 48 25.44 -3.30 2.05
C THR A 48 26.83 -3.90 1.86
N GLU A 49 27.33 -4.66 2.85
CA GLU A 49 28.68 -5.26 2.84
C GLU A 49 28.69 -6.61 2.13
N THR A 50 27.52 -7.20 1.86
CA THR A 50 27.37 -8.44 1.10
C THR A 50 26.92 -8.18 -0.35
N PRO A 51 27.27 -9.07 -1.31
CA PRO A 51 26.83 -8.96 -2.71
C PRO A 51 25.30 -9.08 -2.91
N SER A 52 24.57 -9.40 -1.85
CA SER A 52 23.11 -9.61 -1.86
C SER A 52 22.45 -8.71 -0.82
N PRO A 53 22.25 -7.41 -1.14
CA PRO A 53 21.70 -6.45 -0.18
C PRO A 53 20.32 -6.89 0.32
N VAL A 54 20.16 -6.95 1.63
CA VAL A 54 18.87 -7.29 2.27
C VAL A 54 18.00 -6.04 2.33
N LEU A 55 16.94 -6.02 1.52
CA LEU A 55 15.89 -5.00 1.54
C LEU A 55 15.08 -5.12 2.83
N VAL A 56 15.21 -4.14 3.73
CA VAL A 56 14.46 -4.09 5.00
C VAL A 56 13.07 -3.55 4.77
N THR A 57 12.97 -2.41 4.07
CA THR A 57 11.71 -1.75 3.76
C THR A 57 11.88 -0.73 2.63
N GLY A 58 10.78 -0.18 2.15
CA GLY A 58 10.81 1.00 1.30
C GLY A 58 9.46 1.68 1.25
N TRP A 59 9.47 2.94 0.83
CA TRP A 59 8.26 3.72 0.61
C TRP A 59 8.45 4.79 -0.47
N THR A 60 7.34 5.45 -0.82
CA THR A 60 7.32 6.61 -1.72
C THR A 60 6.90 7.87 -1.00
N GLU A 61 7.37 9.00 -1.51
CA GLU A 61 7.02 10.35 -1.07
C GLU A 61 6.87 11.24 -2.31
N ILE A 62 6.04 12.28 -2.24
CA ILE A 62 6.06 13.31 -3.27
C ILE A 62 7.34 14.15 -3.11
N ALA A 63 8.16 14.18 -4.16
CA ALA A 63 9.35 15.01 -4.23
C ALA A 63 9.04 16.38 -4.85
N ASP A 64 8.16 16.36 -5.85
CA ASP A 64 7.72 17.52 -6.63
C ASP A 64 6.28 17.23 -7.11
N TRP A 65 5.33 18.02 -6.63
CA TRP A 65 3.90 17.83 -6.88
C TRP A 65 3.53 18.11 -8.34
N ASP A 66 4.08 19.17 -8.91
CA ASP A 66 3.78 19.58 -10.28
C ASP A 66 4.38 18.58 -11.26
N ALA A 67 5.59 18.10 -11.01
CA ALA A 67 6.20 17.05 -11.81
C ALA A 67 5.46 15.70 -11.69
N ALA A 68 4.89 15.39 -10.52
CA ALA A 68 4.12 14.16 -10.32
C ALA A 68 2.77 14.21 -11.04
N THR A 69 2.06 15.33 -10.95
CA THR A 69 0.75 15.53 -11.58
C THR A 69 0.83 15.69 -13.10
N ALA A 70 1.94 16.23 -13.61
CA ALA A 70 2.19 16.32 -15.06
C ALA A 70 2.63 14.99 -15.69
N SER A 71 2.91 13.94 -14.90
CA SER A 71 3.37 12.65 -15.41
C SER A 71 2.22 11.73 -15.78
N ASP A 72 2.27 11.16 -16.98
CA ASP A 72 1.32 10.12 -17.43
C ASP A 72 1.44 8.80 -16.65
N ARG A 73 2.43 8.69 -15.77
CA ARG A 73 2.69 7.50 -14.96
C ARG A 73 1.70 7.33 -13.82
N TRP A 74 1.18 8.43 -13.29
CA TRP A 74 0.41 8.45 -12.06
C TRP A 74 -1.01 8.93 -12.35
N ASP A 75 -1.99 8.25 -11.78
CA ASP A 75 -3.31 8.85 -11.68
C ASP A 75 -3.42 9.73 -10.41
N GLU A 76 -4.48 10.51 -10.34
CA GLU A 76 -4.75 11.38 -9.21
C GLU A 76 -4.86 10.60 -7.88
N ALA A 77 -5.38 9.37 -7.91
CA ALA A 77 -5.54 8.55 -6.71
C ALA A 77 -4.17 8.07 -6.19
N ASP A 78 -3.23 7.77 -7.07
CA ASP A 78 -1.86 7.42 -6.72
C ASP A 78 -1.14 8.56 -6.03
N ILE A 79 -1.17 9.76 -6.61
CA ILE A 79 -0.50 10.95 -6.07
C ILE A 79 -1.06 11.28 -4.68
N ASN A 80 -2.38 11.31 -4.55
CA ASN A 80 -3.03 11.55 -3.27
C ASN A 80 -2.72 10.46 -2.23
N THR A 81 -2.62 9.19 -2.65
CA THR A 81 -2.28 8.08 -1.75
C THR A 81 -0.84 8.18 -1.25
N ILE A 82 0.10 8.53 -2.13
CA ILE A 82 1.51 8.73 -1.78
C ILE A 82 1.63 9.89 -0.79
N GLN A 83 0.97 11.03 -1.07
CA GLN A 83 1.00 12.18 -0.19
C GLN A 83 0.38 11.87 1.17
N LEU A 84 -0.80 11.25 1.21
CA LEU A 84 -1.47 10.88 2.46
C LEU A 84 -0.58 9.99 3.35
N ARG A 85 0.15 9.04 2.75
CA ARG A 85 1.09 8.19 3.50
C ARG A 85 2.26 9.00 4.05
N ALA A 86 2.79 9.95 3.28
CA ALA A 86 3.88 10.83 3.72
C ALA A 86 3.41 11.69 4.92
N ASP A 87 2.24 12.33 4.80
CA ASP A 87 1.64 13.13 5.87
C ASP A 87 1.39 12.31 7.14
N LEU A 88 0.86 11.09 6.99
CA LEU A 88 0.69 10.12 8.08
C LEU A 88 2.00 9.78 8.80
N SER A 89 3.10 9.73 8.04
CA SER A 89 4.42 9.36 8.53
C SER A 89 5.15 10.53 9.20
N GLU A 90 4.94 11.76 8.72
CA GLU A 90 5.53 12.99 9.28
C GLU A 90 4.78 13.47 10.52
N HIS A 91 3.46 13.31 10.54
CA HIS A 91 2.59 13.82 11.59
C HIS A 91 2.09 12.71 12.53
N LYS A 92 2.99 11.81 12.96
CA LYS A 92 2.66 10.65 13.82
C LYS A 92 1.91 11.02 15.09
N GLU A 93 2.15 12.22 15.62
CA GLU A 93 1.58 12.71 16.88
C GLU A 93 0.37 13.65 16.67
N ARG A 94 0.14 14.16 15.46
CA ARG A 94 -1.12 14.85 15.16
C ARG A 94 -2.17 13.78 14.88
N GLN A 95 -3.26 13.81 15.63
CA GLN A 95 -4.46 13.08 15.22
C GLN A 95 -4.93 13.64 13.89
N ILE A 96 -4.78 12.86 12.81
CA ILE A 96 -5.64 13.01 11.63
C ILE A 96 -7.08 12.99 12.14
N PRO A 97 -7.94 13.97 11.78
CA PRO A 97 -9.27 14.12 12.34
C PRO A 97 -9.99 12.79 12.52
N GLY A 98 -10.10 12.38 13.79
CA GLY A 98 -11.08 11.42 14.31
C GLY A 98 -11.21 10.06 13.62
N ARG A 99 -10.11 9.34 13.34
CA ARG A 99 -10.08 7.98 12.75
C ARG A 99 -10.52 7.95 11.28
N ILE A 100 -9.79 7.22 10.43
CA ILE A 100 -10.49 6.34 9.47
C ILE A 100 -11.26 5.39 10.40
N ARG A 101 -12.50 5.74 10.76
CA ARG A 101 -13.33 4.78 11.48
C ARG A 101 -13.31 3.53 10.59
N PRO A 102 -13.05 2.32 11.13
CA PRO A 102 -13.52 1.12 10.49
C PRO A 102 -14.95 1.46 10.11
N ARG A 103 -15.22 1.56 8.81
CA ARG A 103 -16.58 1.83 8.38
C ARG A 103 -17.31 0.63 8.95
N VAL A 104 -18.11 0.86 10.00
CA VAL A 104 -19.10 -0.14 10.38
C VAL A 104 -19.96 -0.17 9.14
N VAL A 105 -19.73 -1.15 8.29
CA VAL A 105 -20.59 -1.42 7.16
C VAL A 105 -21.83 -2.02 7.81
N THR A 106 -22.64 -1.13 8.41
CA THR A 106 -23.83 -1.47 9.20
C THR A 106 -24.83 -2.22 8.33
N ARG A 107 -24.73 -2.05 7.02
CA ARG A 107 -25.52 -2.75 6.00
C ARG A 107 -24.62 -3.71 5.25
N PRO A 108 -24.96 -5.00 5.19
CA PRO A 108 -24.25 -5.97 4.36
C PRO A 108 -24.07 -5.46 2.93
N PHE A 109 -22.92 -5.74 2.32
CA PHE A 109 -22.58 -5.31 0.95
C PHE A 109 -22.27 -6.51 0.06
N THR A 110 -22.52 -6.38 -1.24
CA THR A 110 -22.42 -7.52 -2.17
C THR A 110 -20.99 -7.74 -2.64
N VAL A 111 -20.47 -8.97 -2.46
CA VAL A 111 -19.21 -9.45 -3.03
C VAL A 111 -19.44 -10.88 -3.53
N GLY A 112 -19.03 -11.22 -4.76
CA GLY A 112 -19.12 -12.60 -5.28
C GLY A 112 -20.54 -13.20 -5.28
N GLY A 113 -21.58 -12.37 -5.33
CA GLY A 113 -22.98 -12.83 -5.21
C GLY A 113 -23.49 -13.01 -3.78
N HIS A 114 -22.68 -12.71 -2.76
CA HIS A 114 -23.03 -12.77 -1.34
C HIS A 114 -23.18 -11.38 -0.74
N ARG A 115 -24.22 -11.14 0.08
CA ARG A 115 -24.26 -9.94 0.93
C ARG A 115 -23.51 -10.21 2.23
N VAL A 116 -22.35 -9.58 2.41
CA VAL A 116 -21.44 -9.88 3.52
C VAL A 116 -21.39 -8.81 4.59
N ARG A 117 -21.18 -9.25 5.83
CA ARG A 117 -20.86 -8.43 7.01
C ARG A 117 -19.53 -8.86 7.62
N THR A 118 -18.86 -7.97 8.33
CA THR A 118 -17.62 -8.24 9.07
C THR A 118 -17.46 -7.25 10.22
N GLY A 119 -16.92 -7.69 11.35
CA GLY A 119 -16.59 -6.86 12.49
C GLY A 119 -15.22 -6.19 12.35
N ALA A 120 -14.99 -5.13 13.12
CA ALA A 120 -13.69 -4.48 13.16
C ALA A 120 -12.64 -5.44 13.74
N GLY A 121 -11.62 -5.78 12.93
CA GLY A 121 -10.54 -6.69 13.33
C GLY A 121 -10.80 -8.17 13.00
N ASP A 122 -11.94 -8.51 12.39
CA ASP A 122 -12.22 -9.89 12.01
C ASP A 122 -11.37 -10.33 10.81
N GLY A 123 -10.76 -11.52 10.92
CA GLY A 123 -10.05 -12.18 9.81
C GLY A 123 -10.97 -12.91 8.82
N HIS A 124 -12.25 -12.55 8.77
CA HIS A 124 -13.27 -13.22 7.95
C HIS A 124 -14.46 -12.30 7.64
N VAL A 125 -15.28 -12.71 6.67
CA VAL A 125 -16.59 -12.13 6.37
C VAL A 125 -17.67 -13.19 6.46
N ASP A 126 -18.87 -12.84 6.93
CA ASP A 126 -20.03 -13.73 6.98
C ASP A 126 -21.09 -13.25 5.98
N CYS A 127 -21.63 -14.15 5.16
CA CYS A 127 -22.77 -13.86 4.31
C CYS A 127 -24.06 -13.84 5.16
N VAL A 128 -24.86 -12.77 5.04
CA VAL A 128 -26.13 -12.67 5.76
C VAL A 128 -27.26 -13.48 5.12
N ASP A 129 -27.08 -13.92 3.87
CA ASP A 129 -28.10 -14.66 3.12
C ASP A 129 -27.95 -16.17 3.32
N CYS A 130 -26.73 -16.72 3.20
CA CYS A 130 -26.48 -18.16 3.36
C CYS A 130 -25.76 -18.55 4.67
N GLY A 131 -25.37 -17.59 5.50
CA GLY A 131 -24.65 -17.85 6.76
C GLY A 131 -23.23 -18.38 6.60
N ALA A 132 -22.72 -18.52 5.38
CA ALA A 132 -21.37 -18.99 5.12
C ALA A 132 -20.32 -17.97 5.55
N ARG A 133 -19.19 -18.49 6.05
CA ARG A 133 -18.02 -17.71 6.47
C ARG A 133 -16.89 -17.90 5.47
N PHE A 134 -16.27 -16.80 5.05
CA PHE A 134 -15.19 -16.80 4.08
C PHE A 134 -13.96 -16.08 4.64
N ARG A 135 -12.77 -16.66 4.43
CA ARG A 135 -11.48 -16.06 4.84
C ARG A 135 -10.71 -15.50 3.64
N SER A 136 -11.14 -15.82 2.42
CA SER A 136 -10.56 -15.26 1.21
C SER A 136 -11.64 -14.86 0.19
N LYS A 137 -11.31 -13.87 -0.63
CA LYS A 137 -12.16 -13.46 -1.76
C LYS A 137 -12.35 -14.59 -2.78
N ARG A 138 -11.36 -15.47 -2.92
CA ARG A 138 -11.42 -16.62 -3.83
C ARG A 138 -12.55 -17.58 -3.42
N GLU A 139 -12.55 -18.04 -2.17
CA GLU A 139 -13.61 -18.91 -1.62
C GLU A 139 -14.99 -18.27 -1.78
N LEU A 140 -15.08 -16.96 -1.54
CA LEU A 140 -16.32 -16.20 -1.64
C LEU A 140 -16.85 -16.04 -3.07
N CYS A 141 -15.97 -16.01 -4.08
CA CYS A 141 -16.37 -15.87 -5.49
C CYS A 141 -16.58 -17.22 -6.21
N GLU A 142 -15.95 -18.30 -5.74
CA GLU A 142 -16.06 -19.63 -6.35
C GLU A 142 -17.30 -20.40 -5.86
N LEU A 143 -17.83 -20.07 -4.69
CA LEU A 143 -19.00 -20.71 -4.10
C LEU A 143 -20.26 -19.86 -4.30
N PRO A 144 -21.30 -20.36 -5.00
CA PRO A 144 -22.56 -19.64 -5.14
C PRO A 144 -23.28 -19.53 -3.79
N CYS A 145 -23.97 -18.41 -3.58
CA CYS A 145 -24.81 -18.22 -2.39
C CYS A 145 -25.96 -19.23 -2.37
N GLY A 146 -26.12 -19.95 -1.26
CA GLY A 146 -27.18 -20.97 -1.09
C GLY A 146 -26.83 -22.35 -1.63
N ALA A 147 -25.59 -22.60 -2.08
CA ALA A 147 -25.16 -23.92 -2.56
C ALA A 147 -24.85 -24.94 -1.43
N ARG A 148 -25.50 -24.82 -0.27
CA ARG A 148 -25.39 -25.75 0.87
C ARG A 148 -26.76 -26.26 1.29
#